data_AF-A0A382R9C1-F1
#
_entry.id   AF-A0A382R9C1-F1
#
_cell.length_a   1.000
_cell.length_b   1.000
_cell.length_c   1.000
_cell.angle_alpha   90.00
_cell.angle_beta   90.00
_cell.angle_gamma   90.00
#
_symmetry.space_group_name_H-M   'P 1'
#
loop_
_entity.id
_entity.type
_entity.pdbx_description
1 polymer ?
#
loop_
_entity_poly.entity_id
_entity_poly.type
_entity_poly.pdbx_seq_one_letter_code
_entity_poly.pdbx_strand_id
1 'polypeptide(L)'
;FKIKGDMAAFALIIGIAGVYFSSSFIRLEVFGSISVIILSSIGISILASKILNDHRRPIRRTLQFSFFGIIVVLLTIPTALPIGDSWITGTVIPPTILNGGNLWDNASNDWPHAMQWVRENTPKDAVIAAWWDYGYWITALGDRKSLADNATLIDWQIEKIAKMFFSTPENAWHILAPDTKTDVSSYYGGQILEYNKEKKIESFKSWKNNLSTDGSWEYCFEEKCEMRSVIEEGYEKYPTLFDYWVSNIWNFDPRVAALDADYVLVNIAAYRIPDVIDDLPLYLLGDKGGDETKAWWIIKIAGLNIMDYYYWGGDAYSDHFWDA
;
A
#
# COMPACT_ATOMS: atom_id res chain seq x y z
N PHE A 1 20.03 26.03 38.53
CA PHE A 1 20.13 24.76 37.78
C PHE A 1 21.32 24.86 36.81
N LYS A 2 22.21 23.86 36.73
CA LYS A 2 23.35 23.87 35.78
C LYS A 2 23.33 22.56 35.01
N ILE A 3 23.11 22.63 33.70
CA ILE A 3 23.04 21.46 32.82
C ILE A 3 24.49 21.06 32.47
N LYS A 4 24.79 19.76 32.49
CA LYS A 4 26.08 19.24 32.03
C LYS A 4 26.22 19.47 30.52
N GLY A 5 27.42 19.83 30.05
CA GLY A 5 27.68 20.14 28.63
C GLY A 5 27.19 19.04 27.68
N ASP A 6 27.48 17.78 28.03
CA ASP A 6 27.11 16.61 27.21
C ASP A 6 25.59 16.45 27.09
N MET A 7 24.84 16.74 28.16
CA MET A 7 23.37 16.67 28.15
C MET A 7 22.75 17.81 27.34
N ALA A 8 23.37 19.00 27.36
CA ALA A 8 22.93 20.12 26.54
C ALA A 8 23.19 19.85 25.04
N ALA A 9 24.36 19.30 24.70
CA ALA A 9 24.69 18.89 23.35
C ALA A 9 23.71 17.83 22.83
N PHE A 10 23.43 16.80 23.63
CA PHE A 10 22.45 15.76 23.28
C PHE A 10 21.05 16.34 23.02
N ALA A 11 20.55 17.20 23.91
CA ALA A 11 19.23 17.81 23.76
C ALA A 11 19.15 18.70 22.51
N LEU A 12 20.22 19.43 22.19
CA LEU A 12 20.28 20.27 21.01
C LEU A 12 20.36 19.46 19.71
N ILE A 13 21.12 18.35 19.71
CA ILE A 13 21.18 17.41 18.58
C ILE A 13 19.81 16.79 18.32
N ILE A 14 19.14 16.24 19.35
CA ILE A 14 17.78 15.71 19.20
C ILE A 14 16.82 16.80 18.74
N GLY A 15 16.92 17.99 19.32
CA GLY A 15 16.14 19.16 18.94
C GLY A 15 16.17 19.44 17.44
N ILE A 16 17.37 19.65 16.91
CA ILE A 16 17.60 19.97 15.50
C ILE A 16 17.22 18.78 14.60
N ALA A 17 17.63 17.57 14.96
CA ALA A 17 17.35 16.37 14.17
C ALA A 17 15.84 16.11 14.05
N GLY A 18 15.09 16.19 15.16
CA GLY A 18 13.66 15.95 15.13
C GLY A 18 12.89 17.01 14.34
N VAL A 19 13.28 18.29 14.42
CA VAL A 19 12.71 19.35 13.57
C VAL A 19 12.97 19.04 12.09
N TYR A 20 14.21 18.70 11.74
CA TYR A 20 14.57 18.36 10.36
C TYR A 20 13.75 17.18 9.83
N PHE A 21 13.68 16.07 10.57
CA PHE A 21 12.92 14.89 10.16
C PHE A 21 11.42 15.19 10.06
N SER A 22 10.84 15.90 11.04
CA SER A 22 9.43 16.30 11.02
C SER A 22 9.08 17.21 9.84
N SER A 23 10.01 18.05 9.40
CA SER A 23 9.80 18.96 8.27
C SER A 23 9.83 18.25 6.90
N SER A 24 10.43 17.05 6.86
CA SER A 24 10.63 16.31 5.59
C SER A 24 9.44 15.42 5.25
N PHE A 25 8.80 14.81 6.25
CA PHE A 25 7.68 13.90 6.08
C PHE A 25 6.69 14.00 7.23
N ILE A 26 5.39 14.00 6.91
CA ILE A 26 4.33 14.10 7.93
C ILE A 26 4.34 12.94 8.92
N ARG A 27 4.65 11.71 8.49
CA ARG A 27 4.76 10.55 9.38
C ARG A 27 5.93 10.67 10.39
N LEU A 28 6.94 11.47 10.08
CA LEU A 28 8.09 11.70 10.95
C LEU A 28 7.84 12.83 11.96
N GLU A 29 6.66 13.45 11.95
CA GLU A 29 6.25 14.48 12.92
C GLU A 29 6.32 13.96 14.37
N VAL A 30 6.13 12.66 14.56
CA VAL A 30 6.32 11.99 15.86
C VAL A 30 7.71 12.29 16.45
N PHE A 31 8.76 12.33 15.64
CA PHE A 31 10.11 12.69 16.11
C PHE A 31 10.23 14.17 16.45
N GLY A 32 9.53 15.04 15.73
CA GLY A 32 9.41 16.45 16.07
C GLY A 32 8.78 16.66 17.45
N SER A 33 7.74 15.88 17.78
CA SER A 33 7.07 15.95 19.08
C SER A 33 8.03 15.64 20.26
N ILE A 34 8.89 14.62 20.11
CA ILE A 34 9.90 14.25 21.11
C ILE A 34 10.87 15.41 21.33
N SER A 35 11.32 16.04 20.25
CA SER A 35 12.22 17.20 20.30
C SER A 35 11.59 18.39 21.00
N VAL A 36 10.33 18.70 20.70
CA VAL A 36 9.58 19.78 21.36
C VAL A 36 9.43 19.49 22.86
N ILE A 37 9.07 18.27 23.24
CA ILE A 37 8.93 17.88 24.66
C ILE A 37 10.24 18.09 25.43
N ILE A 38 11.37 17.62 24.88
CA ILE A 38 12.68 17.72 25.55
C ILE A 38 13.12 19.17 25.68
N LEU A 39 13.13 19.93 24.58
CA LEU A 39 13.60 21.32 24.59
C LEU A 39 12.68 22.22 25.42
N SER A 40 11.36 22.03 25.34
CA SER A 40 10.39 22.81 26.12
C SER A 40 10.52 22.50 27.60
N SER A 41 10.68 21.22 27.98
CA SER A 41 10.89 20.82 29.39
C SER A 41 12.16 21.45 29.97
N ILE A 42 13.27 21.43 29.22
CA ILE A 42 14.53 22.09 29.62
C ILE A 42 14.33 23.61 29.75
N GLY A 43 13.70 24.24 28.76
CA GLY A 43 13.43 25.68 28.76
C GLY A 43 12.57 26.12 29.96
N ILE A 44 11.48 25.40 30.22
CA ILE A 44 10.59 25.64 31.36
C ILE A 44 11.33 25.42 32.68
N SER A 45 12.16 24.37 32.79
CA SER A 45 12.93 24.08 34.00
C SER A 45 13.96 25.18 34.33
N ILE A 46 14.66 25.70 33.31
CA ILE A 46 15.59 26.83 33.49
C ILE A 46 14.83 28.09 33.93
N LEU A 47 13.70 28.38 33.27
CA LEU A 47 12.87 29.53 33.59
C LEU A 47 12.32 29.44 35.03
N ALA A 48 11.78 28.28 35.40
CA ALA A 48 11.27 28.01 36.75
C ALA A 48 12.37 28.13 37.80
N SER A 49 13.56 27.54 37.57
CA SER A 49 14.70 27.67 38.49
C SER A 49 15.14 29.12 38.67
N LYS A 50 15.01 29.97 37.64
CA LYS A 50 15.40 31.38 37.73
C LYS A 50 14.36 32.22 38.47
N ILE A 51 13.07 31.94 38.27
CA ILE A 51 11.96 32.67 38.91
C ILE A 51 11.78 32.28 40.39
N LEU A 52 11.97 30.99 40.71
CA LEU A 52 11.69 30.45 42.05
C LEU A 52 12.89 30.53 43.00
N ASN A 53 14.13 30.37 42.51
CA ASN A 53 15.31 30.18 43.37
C ASN A 53 16.31 31.36 43.36
N ASP A 54 15.99 32.52 42.76
CA ASP A 54 16.87 33.69 42.81
C ASP A 54 16.85 34.37 44.19
N HIS A 55 17.79 33.98 45.05
CA HIS A 55 17.97 34.53 46.40
C HIS A 55 18.71 35.87 46.42
N ARG A 56 19.31 36.30 45.29
CA ARG A 56 20.12 37.54 45.23
C ARG A 56 19.30 38.77 44.89
N ARG A 57 18.17 38.59 44.21
CA ARG A 57 17.15 39.63 43.99
C ARG A 57 15.79 38.98 44.22
N PRO A 58 15.12 39.20 45.36
CA PRO A 58 13.81 38.60 45.59
C PRO A 58 12.84 39.11 44.52
N ILE A 59 12.56 38.24 43.55
CA ILE A 59 11.57 38.50 42.53
C ILE A 59 10.23 38.68 43.24
N ARG A 60 9.48 39.72 42.86
CA ARG A 60 8.20 40.06 43.49
C ARG A 60 7.29 38.83 43.49
N ARG A 61 6.72 38.45 44.65
CA ARG A 61 5.82 37.27 44.79
C ARG A 61 4.74 37.21 43.70
N THR A 62 4.27 38.36 43.24
CA THR A 62 3.31 38.50 42.12
C THR A 62 3.80 37.84 40.82
N LEU A 63 5.09 37.89 40.51
CA LEU A 63 5.66 37.27 39.31
C LEU A 63 5.67 35.74 39.41
N GLN A 64 5.92 35.20 40.62
CA GLN A 64 5.89 33.76 40.87
C GLN A 64 4.46 33.22 40.74
N PHE A 65 3.47 33.89 41.34
CA PHE A 65 2.07 33.53 41.17
C PHE A 65 1.60 33.68 39.71
N SER A 66 2.07 34.71 39.00
CA SER A 66 1.78 34.88 37.57
C SER A 66 2.36 33.73 36.73
N PHE A 67 3.60 33.30 37.00
CA PHE A 67 4.22 32.17 36.31
C PHE A 67 3.42 30.87 36.48
N PHE A 68 3.04 30.53 37.72
CA PHE A 68 2.19 29.37 37.96
C PHE A 68 0.81 29.53 37.33
N GLY A 69 0.21 30.72 37.45
CA GLY A 69 -1.09 31.04 36.85
C GLY A 69 -1.09 30.83 35.34
N ILE A 70 -0.05 31.28 34.64
CA ILE A 70 0.11 31.08 33.19
C ILE A 70 0.22 29.60 32.85
N ILE A 71 1.03 28.82 33.58
CA ILE A 71 1.16 27.38 33.33
C ILE A 71 -0.18 26.66 33.54
N VAL A 72 -0.88 26.97 34.64
CA VAL A 72 -2.20 26.37 34.90
C VAL A 72 -3.18 26.73 33.78
N VAL A 73 -3.25 28.00 33.38
CA VAL A 73 -4.09 28.42 32.26
C VAL A 73 -3.74 27.66 30.98
N LEU A 74 -2.45 27.56 30.63
CA LEU A 74 -1.98 26.88 29.42
C LEU A 74 -2.35 25.39 29.40
N LEU A 75 -2.28 24.71 30.55
CA LEU A 75 -2.66 23.30 30.68
C LEU A 75 -4.18 23.09 30.66
N THR A 76 -4.95 24.08 31.14
CA THR A 76 -6.43 24.01 31.13
C THR A 76 -7.05 24.37 29.78
N ILE A 77 -6.39 25.16 28.95
CA ILE A 77 -6.91 25.61 27.64
C ILE A 77 -7.31 24.41 26.75
N PRO A 78 -6.45 23.40 26.52
CA PRO A 78 -6.83 22.23 25.73
C PRO A 78 -8.03 21.50 26.31
N THR A 79 -8.16 21.42 27.64
CA THR A 79 -9.30 20.73 28.28
C THR A 79 -10.61 21.51 28.27
N ALA A 80 -10.54 22.83 28.14
CA ALA A 80 -11.70 23.73 28.23
C ALA A 80 -12.18 24.23 26.86
N LEU A 81 -11.36 24.14 25.82
CA LEU A 81 -11.68 24.57 24.46
C LEU A 81 -11.53 23.42 23.45
N PRO A 82 -12.42 23.36 22.44
CA PRO A 82 -13.60 24.20 22.23
C PRO A 82 -14.74 23.90 23.21
N ILE A 83 -15.61 24.87 23.48
CA ILE A 83 -16.71 24.71 24.44
C ILE A 83 -17.77 23.78 23.84
N GLY A 84 -18.12 22.71 24.55
CA GLY A 84 -19.14 21.74 24.09
C GLY A 84 -18.56 20.55 23.32
N ASP A 85 -17.25 20.52 23.09
CA ASP A 85 -16.54 19.38 22.54
C ASP A 85 -15.24 19.16 23.33
N SER A 86 -14.62 17.99 23.19
CA SER A 86 -13.30 17.74 23.73
C SER A 86 -12.37 17.37 22.58
N TRP A 87 -11.11 17.82 22.66
CA TRP A 87 -10.06 17.26 21.80
C TRP A 87 -9.98 15.73 21.90
N ILE A 88 -10.45 15.15 23.01
CA ILE A 88 -10.57 13.71 23.19
C ILE A 88 -11.70 13.13 22.33
N THR A 89 -12.89 13.74 22.30
CA THR A 89 -14.03 13.25 21.51
C THR A 89 -13.78 13.35 20.01
N GLY A 90 -13.09 14.40 19.55
CA GLY A 90 -12.61 14.50 18.16
C GLY A 90 -11.56 13.45 17.75
N THR A 91 -10.97 12.73 18.71
CA THR A 91 -10.07 11.59 18.44
C THR A 91 -10.74 10.22 18.51
N VAL A 92 -12.02 10.15 18.90
CA VAL A 92 -12.79 8.90 18.95
C VAL A 92 -13.29 8.57 17.54
N ILE A 93 -12.35 8.22 16.67
CA ILE A 93 -12.64 7.61 15.37
C ILE A 93 -12.73 6.09 15.60
N PRO A 94 -13.74 5.40 15.05
CA PRO A 94 -13.80 3.95 15.16
C PRO A 94 -12.51 3.31 14.61
N PRO A 95 -12.03 2.19 15.19
CA PRO A 95 -10.94 1.43 14.61
C PRO A 95 -11.15 1.19 13.10
N THR A 96 -10.08 1.25 12.31
CA THR A 96 -10.18 1.22 10.84
C THR A 96 -10.84 -0.05 10.29
N ILE A 97 -10.75 -1.16 11.01
CA ILE A 97 -11.45 -2.40 10.67
C ILE A 97 -12.98 -2.27 10.80
N LEU A 98 -13.47 -1.39 11.68
CA LEU A 98 -14.90 -1.18 11.89
C LEU A 98 -15.48 -0.15 10.92
N ASN A 99 -14.70 0.80 10.41
CA ASN A 99 -15.18 1.69 9.34
C ASN A 99 -14.69 1.26 7.94
N GLY A 100 -14.00 0.12 7.81
CA GLY A 100 -13.46 -0.33 6.53
C GLY A 100 -12.51 0.66 5.85
N GLY A 101 -11.85 1.52 6.62
CA GLY A 101 -10.98 2.59 6.11
C GLY A 101 -11.72 3.75 5.42
N ASN A 102 -13.04 3.85 5.59
CA ASN A 102 -13.85 4.93 5.03
C ASN A 102 -13.76 6.22 5.88
N LEU A 103 -14.11 7.35 5.27
CA LEU A 103 -14.08 8.72 5.82
C LEU A 103 -15.44 9.15 6.39
N TRP A 104 -16.39 8.23 6.55
CA TRP A 104 -17.71 8.55 7.12
C TRP A 104 -17.76 8.39 8.65
N ASP A 105 -16.63 8.02 9.28
CA ASP A 105 -16.47 7.85 10.74
C ASP A 105 -17.56 7.01 11.42
N ASN A 106 -18.21 6.15 10.64
CA ASN A 106 -19.27 5.24 11.10
C ASN A 106 -18.68 3.85 11.33
N ALA A 107 -18.92 3.29 12.50
CA ALA A 107 -18.59 1.91 12.80
C ALA A 107 -19.66 0.97 12.21
N SER A 108 -19.20 -0.07 11.53
CA SER A 108 -19.96 -1.23 11.10
C SER A 108 -19.23 -2.52 11.49
N ASN A 109 -19.93 -3.65 11.38
CA ASN A 109 -19.39 -4.99 11.59
C ASN A 109 -19.14 -5.73 10.26
N ASP A 110 -19.20 -5.02 9.13
CA ASP A 110 -19.15 -5.64 7.80
C ASP A 110 -17.84 -6.39 7.57
N TRP A 111 -16.70 -5.77 7.88
CA TRP A 111 -15.39 -6.41 7.74
C TRP A 111 -15.20 -7.59 8.69
N PRO A 112 -15.43 -7.48 10.02
CA PRO A 112 -15.39 -8.62 10.91
C PRO A 112 -16.29 -9.79 10.45
N HIS A 113 -17.51 -9.50 10.03
CA HIS A 113 -18.45 -10.53 9.56
C HIS A 113 -18.02 -11.14 8.22
N ALA A 114 -17.56 -10.33 7.26
CA ALA A 114 -17.05 -10.82 5.99
C ALA A 114 -15.82 -11.72 6.18
N MET A 115 -14.89 -11.33 7.06
CA MET A 115 -13.70 -12.14 7.36
C MET A 115 -14.08 -13.43 8.09
N GLN A 116 -15.04 -13.39 9.02
CA GLN A 116 -15.58 -14.60 9.64
C GLN A 116 -16.22 -15.52 8.60
N TRP A 117 -17.03 -14.97 7.69
CA TRP A 117 -17.65 -15.73 6.62
C TRP A 117 -16.60 -16.40 5.74
N VAL A 118 -15.58 -15.65 5.30
CA VAL A 118 -14.44 -16.19 4.52
C VAL A 118 -13.80 -17.36 5.26
N ARG A 119 -13.54 -17.18 6.56
CA ARG A 119 -12.90 -18.20 7.40
C ARG A 119 -13.71 -19.47 7.53
N GLU A 120 -15.04 -19.37 7.62
CA GLU A 120 -15.93 -20.50 7.88
C GLU A 120 -16.42 -21.18 6.60
N ASN A 121 -16.48 -20.46 5.46
CA ASN A 121 -17.18 -20.91 4.25
C ASN A 121 -16.28 -21.15 3.03
N THR A 122 -14.97 -20.86 3.11
CA THR A 122 -14.02 -21.16 2.01
C THR A 122 -13.06 -22.29 2.38
N PRO A 123 -12.45 -22.99 1.41
CA PRO A 123 -11.37 -23.97 1.69
C PRO A 123 -10.21 -23.35 2.45
N LYS A 124 -9.54 -24.08 3.36
CA LYS A 124 -8.46 -23.55 4.21
C LYS A 124 -7.23 -23.05 3.42
N ASP A 125 -7.01 -23.62 2.25
CA ASP A 125 -5.93 -23.31 1.34
C ASP A 125 -6.29 -22.24 0.30
N ALA A 126 -7.53 -21.73 0.34
CA ALA A 126 -8.03 -20.77 -0.61
C ALA A 126 -7.20 -19.48 -0.64
N VAL A 127 -7.00 -18.98 -1.86
CA VAL A 127 -6.24 -17.78 -2.18
C VAL A 127 -7.21 -16.68 -2.60
N ILE A 128 -7.12 -15.54 -1.92
CA ILE A 128 -8.00 -14.39 -2.13
C ILE A 128 -7.24 -13.27 -2.82
N ALA A 129 -7.74 -12.86 -3.98
CA ALA A 129 -7.34 -11.65 -4.67
C ALA A 129 -8.10 -10.46 -4.09
N ALA A 130 -7.38 -9.45 -3.63
CA ALA A 130 -7.95 -8.20 -3.14
C ALA A 130 -6.93 -7.07 -3.35
N TRP A 131 -7.38 -5.82 -3.20
CA TRP A 131 -6.42 -4.72 -3.09
C TRP A 131 -5.49 -4.91 -1.88
N TRP A 132 -4.23 -4.51 -2.03
CA TRP A 132 -3.16 -4.82 -1.08
C TRP A 132 -3.41 -4.25 0.32
N ASP A 133 -4.17 -3.16 0.43
CA ASP A 133 -4.55 -2.52 1.70
C ASP A 133 -5.22 -3.50 2.70
N TYR A 134 -5.89 -4.54 2.21
CA TYR A 134 -6.68 -5.47 3.04
C TYR A 134 -5.99 -6.82 3.30
N GLY A 135 -4.79 -7.05 2.76
CA GLY A 135 -4.13 -8.36 2.83
C GLY A 135 -3.91 -8.85 4.26
N TYR A 136 -3.58 -7.95 5.19
CA TYR A 136 -3.46 -8.30 6.60
C TYR A 136 -4.79 -8.66 7.26
N TRP A 137 -5.91 -8.09 6.84
CA TRP A 137 -7.22 -8.47 7.37
C TRP A 137 -7.62 -9.87 6.89
N ILE A 138 -7.40 -10.15 5.61
CA ILE A 138 -7.64 -11.48 5.01
C ILE A 138 -6.83 -12.55 5.72
N THR A 139 -5.54 -12.30 5.94
CA THR A 139 -4.64 -13.28 6.59
C THR A 139 -4.92 -13.41 8.08
N ALA A 140 -5.08 -12.31 8.82
CA ALA A 140 -5.22 -12.36 10.28
C ALA A 140 -6.63 -12.73 10.75
N LEU A 141 -7.68 -12.25 10.08
CA LEU A 141 -9.08 -12.47 10.48
C LEU A 141 -9.73 -13.56 9.63
N GLY A 142 -9.52 -13.51 8.31
CA GLY A 142 -10.05 -14.50 7.36
C GLY A 142 -9.33 -15.86 7.43
N ASP A 143 -8.10 -15.91 7.96
CA ASP A 143 -7.29 -17.13 8.05
C ASP A 143 -7.10 -17.77 6.66
N ARG A 144 -6.89 -16.92 5.63
CA ARG A 144 -6.69 -17.30 4.22
C ARG A 144 -5.47 -16.61 3.62
N LYS A 145 -4.97 -17.16 2.51
CA LYS A 145 -3.85 -16.56 1.77
C LYS A 145 -4.36 -15.33 1.02
N SER A 146 -3.61 -14.24 1.08
CA SER A 146 -3.84 -13.04 0.25
C SER A 146 -2.78 -12.97 -0.83
N LEU A 147 -3.15 -12.56 -2.05
CA LEU A 147 -2.21 -12.36 -3.15
C LEU A 147 -1.28 -11.17 -2.96
N ALA A 148 -1.70 -10.16 -2.21
CA ALA A 148 -0.91 -8.99 -1.86
C ALA A 148 -1.25 -8.50 -0.45
N ASP A 149 -0.34 -7.76 0.17
CA ASP A 149 -0.52 -7.23 1.52
C ASP A 149 0.14 -5.85 1.71
N ASN A 150 -0.05 -5.28 2.91
CA ASN A 150 0.41 -3.94 3.26
C ASN A 150 1.94 -3.81 3.36
N ALA A 151 2.71 -4.90 3.27
CA ALA A 151 4.17 -4.82 3.20
C ALA A 151 4.67 -4.42 1.81
N THR A 152 3.84 -4.61 0.77
CA THR A 152 4.12 -4.23 -0.63
C THR A 152 5.51 -4.69 -1.09
N LEU A 153 5.88 -5.94 -0.82
CA LEU A 153 7.22 -6.48 -1.12
C LEU A 153 7.38 -6.92 -2.58
N ILE A 154 6.27 -7.10 -3.30
CA ILE A 154 6.25 -7.62 -4.67
C ILE A 154 5.41 -6.67 -5.54
N ASP A 155 6.06 -5.62 -6.06
CA ASP A 155 5.40 -4.54 -6.82
C ASP A 155 4.62 -5.08 -8.02
N TRP A 156 5.21 -6.01 -8.77
CA TRP A 156 4.58 -6.56 -9.98
C TRP A 156 3.35 -7.39 -9.69
N GLN A 157 3.22 -7.97 -8.49
CA GLN A 157 2.01 -8.69 -8.10
C GLN A 157 0.85 -7.71 -7.85
N ILE A 158 1.15 -6.54 -7.27
CA ILE A 158 0.17 -5.46 -7.11
C ILE A 158 -0.20 -4.88 -8.48
N GLU A 159 0.76 -4.73 -9.39
CA GLU A 159 0.49 -4.32 -10.78
C GLU A 159 -0.45 -5.28 -11.50
N LYS A 160 -0.25 -6.60 -11.36
CA LYS A 160 -1.14 -7.62 -11.94
C LYS A 160 -2.58 -7.49 -11.40
N ILE A 161 -2.74 -7.29 -10.09
CA ILE A 161 -4.04 -7.05 -9.46
C ILE A 161 -4.67 -5.75 -9.99
N ALA A 162 -3.87 -4.69 -10.12
CA ALA A 162 -4.36 -3.41 -10.63
C ALA A 162 -4.86 -3.51 -12.07
N LYS A 163 -4.11 -4.21 -12.93
CA LYS A 163 -4.53 -4.46 -14.32
C LYS A 163 -5.75 -5.34 -14.42
N MET A 164 -5.88 -6.32 -13.54
CA MET A 164 -7.11 -7.13 -13.44
C MET A 164 -8.33 -6.24 -13.15
N PHE A 165 -8.23 -5.30 -12.20
CA PHE A 165 -9.34 -4.40 -11.86
C PHE A 165 -9.76 -3.46 -13.01
N PHE A 166 -8.83 -3.10 -13.90
CA PHE A 166 -9.07 -2.22 -15.06
C PHE A 166 -9.02 -2.97 -16.39
N SER A 167 -9.31 -4.26 -16.37
CA SER A 167 -9.47 -5.08 -17.57
C SER A 167 -10.92 -5.47 -17.74
N THR A 168 -11.33 -5.73 -18.99
CA THR A 168 -12.68 -6.22 -19.26
C THR A 168 -12.96 -7.49 -18.45
N PRO A 169 -14.22 -7.78 -18.08
CA PRO A 169 -14.55 -8.97 -17.29
C PRO A 169 -14.01 -10.28 -17.90
N GLU A 170 -14.00 -10.38 -19.23
CA GLU A 170 -13.41 -11.52 -19.94
C GLU A 170 -11.90 -11.62 -19.71
N ASN A 171 -11.14 -10.53 -19.88
CA ASN A 171 -9.70 -10.52 -19.64
C ASN A 171 -9.37 -10.76 -18.16
N ALA A 172 -10.14 -10.14 -17.25
CA ALA A 172 -10.00 -10.31 -15.81
C ALA A 172 -10.18 -11.78 -15.41
N TRP A 173 -11.14 -12.48 -16.01
CA TRP A 173 -11.37 -13.91 -15.76
C TRP A 173 -10.16 -14.77 -16.13
N HIS A 174 -9.54 -14.51 -17.29
CA HIS A 174 -8.29 -15.20 -17.68
C HIS A 174 -7.12 -14.83 -16.78
N ILE A 175 -7.01 -13.56 -16.37
CA ILE A 175 -5.98 -13.08 -15.45
C ILE A 175 -6.11 -13.73 -14.06
N LEU A 176 -7.33 -13.95 -13.58
CA LEU A 176 -7.63 -14.54 -12.28
C LEU A 176 -7.40 -16.05 -12.22
N ALA A 177 -7.22 -16.70 -13.37
CA ALA A 177 -7.19 -18.16 -13.47
C ALA A 177 -6.31 -18.82 -12.37
N PRO A 178 -6.76 -19.95 -11.79
CA PRO A 178 -6.11 -20.65 -10.68
C PRO A 178 -4.89 -21.47 -11.16
N ASP A 179 -3.99 -20.84 -11.91
CA ASP A 179 -2.76 -21.48 -12.38
C ASP A 179 -1.62 -20.48 -12.60
N THR A 180 -0.50 -20.70 -11.91
CA THR A 180 0.73 -19.91 -12.09
C THR A 180 1.53 -20.30 -13.34
N LYS A 181 1.14 -21.36 -14.06
CA LYS A 181 1.84 -21.90 -15.24
C LYS A 181 1.23 -21.51 -16.58
N THR A 182 0.19 -20.68 -16.58
CA THR A 182 -0.42 -20.16 -17.80
C THR A 182 0.06 -18.73 -18.08
N ASP A 183 0.63 -18.49 -19.27
CA ASP A 183 0.98 -17.15 -19.77
C ASP A 183 -0.31 -16.43 -20.20
N VAL A 184 -0.66 -15.35 -19.48
CA VAL A 184 -1.84 -14.51 -19.73
C VAL A 184 -1.44 -13.10 -20.17
N SER A 185 -0.21 -12.92 -20.67
CA SER A 185 0.29 -11.60 -21.14
C SER A 185 -0.63 -10.92 -22.16
N SER A 186 -1.32 -11.68 -23.01
CA SER A 186 -2.27 -11.14 -23.99
C SER A 186 -3.45 -10.43 -23.33
N TYR A 187 -3.89 -10.91 -22.17
CA TYR A 187 -5.04 -10.38 -21.43
C TYR A 187 -4.65 -9.16 -20.60
N TYR A 188 -3.40 -9.08 -20.13
CA TYR A 188 -2.86 -7.84 -19.54
C TYR A 188 -2.68 -6.72 -20.57
N GLY A 189 -2.29 -7.05 -21.80
CA GLY A 189 -2.05 -6.08 -22.86
C GLY A 189 -0.91 -5.09 -22.57
N GLY A 190 -0.86 -4.03 -23.38
CA GLY A 190 0.06 -2.89 -23.23
C GLY A 190 1.53 -3.28 -23.02
N GLN A 191 2.17 -2.60 -22.07
CA GLN A 191 3.60 -2.74 -21.78
C GLN A 191 4.00 -4.16 -21.33
N ILE A 192 3.13 -4.89 -20.62
CA ILE A 192 3.45 -6.27 -20.19
C ILE A 192 3.53 -7.20 -21.39
N LEU A 193 2.59 -7.07 -22.34
CA LEU A 193 2.59 -7.88 -23.55
C LEU A 193 3.80 -7.57 -24.43
N GLU A 194 4.13 -6.29 -24.61
CA GLU A 194 5.29 -5.85 -25.38
C GLU A 194 6.59 -6.34 -24.74
N TYR A 195 6.76 -6.14 -23.43
CA TYR A 195 7.90 -6.64 -22.68
C TYR A 195 8.07 -8.17 -22.81
N ASN A 196 6.97 -8.94 -22.69
CA ASN A 196 7.03 -10.40 -22.82
C ASN A 196 7.46 -10.82 -24.23
N LYS A 197 6.93 -10.16 -25.27
CA LYS A 197 7.30 -10.45 -26.67
C LYS A 197 8.78 -10.17 -26.92
N GLU A 198 9.28 -9.02 -26.48
CA GLU A 198 10.68 -8.63 -26.62
C GLU A 198 11.60 -9.62 -25.89
N LYS A 199 11.33 -9.88 -24.60
CA LYS A 199 12.10 -10.82 -23.79
C LYS A 199 12.11 -12.23 -24.37
N LYS A 200 10.96 -12.71 -24.87
CA LYS A 200 10.83 -14.02 -25.52
C LYS A 200 11.69 -14.09 -26.79
N ILE A 201 11.70 -13.05 -27.62
CA ILE A 201 12.53 -12.98 -28.83
C ILE A 201 14.02 -12.90 -28.50
N GLU A 202 14.41 -12.05 -27.56
CA GLU A 202 15.81 -11.89 -27.15
C GLU A 202 16.38 -13.17 -26.54
N SER A 203 15.61 -13.81 -25.66
CA SER A 203 15.99 -15.08 -25.05
C SER A 203 16.14 -16.18 -26.10
N PHE A 204 15.22 -16.27 -27.06
CA PHE A 204 15.35 -17.22 -28.16
C PHE A 204 16.59 -16.93 -29.03
N LYS A 205 16.88 -15.67 -29.37
CA LYS A 205 18.09 -15.30 -30.14
C LYS A 205 19.36 -15.70 -29.40
N SER A 206 19.44 -15.39 -28.11
CA SER A 206 20.58 -15.78 -27.26
C SER A 206 20.74 -17.29 -27.22
N TRP A 207 19.65 -18.03 -27.01
CA TRP A 207 19.64 -19.48 -27.01
C TRP A 207 20.10 -20.06 -28.35
N LYS A 208 19.57 -19.54 -29.46
CA LYS A 208 19.89 -19.98 -30.82
C LYS A 208 21.34 -19.69 -31.21
N ASN A 209 21.91 -18.57 -30.79
CA ASN A 209 23.28 -18.19 -31.13
C ASN A 209 24.34 -19.11 -30.48
N ASN A 210 23.99 -19.77 -29.37
CA ASN A 210 24.86 -20.74 -28.71
C ASN A 210 24.70 -22.16 -29.26
N LEU A 211 23.81 -22.36 -30.24
CA LEU A 211 23.55 -23.66 -30.84
C LEU A 211 24.57 -23.97 -31.95
N SER A 212 25.24 -25.11 -31.83
CA SER A 212 26.12 -25.63 -32.88
C SER A 212 25.32 -26.20 -34.07
N THR A 213 25.97 -26.46 -35.19
CA THR A 213 25.31 -26.94 -36.43
C THR A 213 24.60 -28.28 -36.28
N ASP A 214 24.94 -29.04 -35.23
CA ASP A 214 24.37 -30.34 -34.87
C ASP A 214 23.27 -30.26 -33.78
N GLY A 215 22.91 -29.06 -33.32
CA GLY A 215 21.90 -28.89 -32.26
C GLY A 215 22.45 -29.04 -30.83
N SER A 216 23.77 -29.10 -30.65
CA SER A 216 24.42 -29.19 -29.35
C SER A 216 24.89 -27.83 -28.82
N TRP A 217 24.99 -27.75 -27.49
CA TRP A 217 25.60 -26.62 -26.78
C TRP A 217 26.96 -27.03 -26.21
N GLU A 218 27.90 -26.11 -26.28
CA GLU A 218 29.19 -26.24 -25.60
C GLU A 218 29.05 -25.83 -24.14
N TYR A 219 29.31 -26.75 -23.22
CA TYR A 219 29.28 -26.52 -21.78
C TYR A 219 30.71 -26.57 -21.23
N CYS A 220 31.27 -25.40 -20.93
CA CYS A 220 32.62 -25.29 -20.36
C CYS A 220 32.57 -25.10 -18.85
N PHE A 221 33.29 -25.95 -18.11
CA PHE A 221 33.56 -25.75 -16.68
C PHE A 221 35.08 -25.77 -16.48
N GLU A 222 35.63 -24.65 -16.00
CA GLU A 222 37.08 -24.39 -15.98
C GLU A 222 37.72 -24.54 -17.37
N GLU A 223 38.57 -25.56 -17.58
CA GLU A 223 39.28 -25.85 -18.84
C GLU A 223 38.66 -27.02 -19.64
N LYS A 224 37.57 -27.62 -19.16
CA LYS A 224 36.91 -28.74 -19.84
C LYS A 224 35.59 -28.29 -20.46
N CYS A 225 35.52 -28.37 -21.78
CA CYS A 225 34.30 -28.15 -22.55
C CYS A 225 33.73 -29.48 -23.02
N GLU A 226 32.46 -29.72 -22.73
CA GLU A 226 31.69 -30.88 -23.20
C GLU A 226 30.53 -30.40 -24.09
N MET A 227 30.34 -31.05 -25.24
CA MET A 227 29.17 -30.81 -26.10
C MET A 227 27.99 -31.64 -25.58
N ARG A 228 26.85 -31.00 -25.33
CA ARG A 228 25.61 -31.66 -24.92
C ARG A 228 24.49 -31.32 -25.90
N SER A 229 23.78 -32.33 -26.40
CA SER A 229 22.59 -32.07 -27.21
C SER A 229 21.51 -31.40 -26.36
N VAL A 230 21.00 -30.26 -26.82
CA VAL A 230 19.89 -29.53 -26.17
C VAL A 230 18.58 -29.73 -26.95
N ILE A 231 18.69 -30.20 -28.18
CA ILE A 231 17.56 -30.60 -28.99
C ILE A 231 17.35 -32.11 -28.82
N GLU A 232 16.20 -32.48 -28.29
CA GLU A 232 15.81 -33.88 -28.12
C GLU A 232 15.44 -34.53 -29.46
N GLU A 233 15.61 -35.85 -29.54
CA GLU A 233 15.15 -36.64 -30.69
C GLU A 233 13.62 -36.46 -30.85
N GLY A 234 13.18 -36.14 -32.07
CA GLY A 234 11.76 -35.90 -32.38
C GLY A 234 11.32 -34.44 -32.37
N TYR A 235 12.24 -33.46 -32.42
CA TYR A 235 11.90 -32.04 -32.60
C TYR A 235 11.14 -31.74 -33.91
N GLU A 236 11.23 -32.63 -34.90
CA GLU A 236 10.54 -32.52 -36.20
C GLU A 236 9.01 -32.46 -36.07
N LYS A 237 8.45 -32.86 -34.91
CA LYS A 237 7.02 -32.70 -34.60
C LYS A 237 6.59 -31.24 -34.46
N TYR A 238 7.53 -30.32 -34.25
CA TYR A 238 7.24 -28.89 -34.12
C TYR A 238 7.41 -28.18 -35.48
N PRO A 239 6.48 -27.27 -35.85
CA PRO A 239 6.55 -26.56 -37.13
C PRO A 239 7.82 -25.74 -37.30
N THR A 240 8.34 -25.18 -36.21
CA THR A 240 9.59 -24.43 -36.21
C THR A 240 10.45 -24.73 -34.98
N LEU A 241 11.74 -24.43 -35.07
CA LEU A 241 12.66 -24.48 -33.92
C LEU A 241 12.22 -23.54 -32.79
N PHE A 242 11.56 -22.43 -33.14
CA PHE A 242 10.98 -21.51 -32.16
C PHE A 242 9.84 -22.19 -31.38
N ASP A 243 8.95 -22.91 -32.06
CA ASP A 243 7.82 -23.60 -31.40
C ASP A 243 8.31 -24.73 -30.48
N TYR A 244 9.35 -25.46 -30.87
CA TYR A 244 10.04 -26.43 -30.00
C TYR A 244 10.57 -25.74 -28.74
N TRP A 245 11.28 -24.62 -28.91
CA TRP A 245 11.87 -23.88 -27.81
C TRP A 245 10.80 -23.31 -26.87
N VAL A 246 9.74 -22.71 -27.42
CA VAL A 246 8.62 -22.17 -26.62
C VAL A 246 7.95 -23.27 -25.81
N SER A 247 7.80 -24.48 -26.37
CA SER A 247 7.07 -25.56 -25.71
C SER A 247 7.88 -26.29 -24.63
N ASN A 248 9.19 -26.45 -24.82
CA ASN A 248 10.01 -27.33 -23.97
C ASN A 248 11.07 -26.60 -23.13
N ILE A 249 11.47 -25.38 -23.53
CA ILE A 249 12.62 -24.69 -22.96
C ILE A 249 12.22 -23.35 -22.35
N TRP A 250 11.31 -22.62 -22.98
CA TRP A 250 10.88 -21.31 -22.52
C TRP A 250 10.16 -21.39 -21.18
N ASN A 251 10.71 -20.70 -20.19
CA ASN A 251 10.05 -20.43 -18.94
C ASN A 251 9.69 -18.94 -18.91
N PHE A 252 8.40 -18.63 -18.89
CA PHE A 252 7.94 -17.25 -18.93
C PHE A 252 8.08 -16.58 -17.56
N ASP A 253 8.01 -15.25 -17.57
CA ASP A 253 8.18 -14.44 -16.37
C ASP A 253 6.94 -14.55 -15.46
N PRO A 254 7.06 -14.73 -14.13
CA PRO A 254 5.91 -14.74 -13.22
C PRO A 254 5.00 -13.50 -13.33
N ARG A 255 5.55 -12.38 -13.82
CA ARG A 255 4.82 -11.14 -14.12
C ARG A 255 3.74 -11.30 -15.18
N VAL A 256 3.84 -12.32 -16.02
CA VAL A 256 2.86 -12.62 -17.07
C VAL A 256 2.01 -13.86 -16.80
N ALA A 257 2.26 -14.54 -15.68
CA ALA A 257 1.43 -15.64 -15.21
C ALA A 257 0.05 -15.14 -14.79
N ALA A 258 -0.94 -16.02 -14.73
CA ALA A 258 -2.19 -15.71 -14.03
C ALA A 258 -1.95 -15.47 -12.53
N LEU A 259 -2.98 -14.98 -11.83
CA LEU A 259 -2.88 -14.58 -10.43
C LEU A 259 -2.95 -15.75 -9.45
N ASP A 260 -3.48 -16.90 -9.86
CA ASP A 260 -3.71 -18.07 -8.98
C ASP A 260 -4.68 -17.74 -7.82
N ALA A 261 -5.85 -17.20 -8.16
CA ALA A 261 -6.87 -16.78 -7.20
C ALA A 261 -8.09 -17.73 -7.22
N ASP A 262 -8.58 -18.10 -6.04
CA ASP A 262 -9.85 -18.84 -5.91
C ASP A 262 -11.04 -17.90 -5.73
N TYR A 263 -10.81 -16.77 -5.05
CA TYR A 263 -11.84 -15.77 -4.74
C TYR A 263 -11.32 -14.36 -4.98
N VAL A 264 -12.23 -13.44 -5.30
CA VAL A 264 -11.96 -12.00 -5.36
C VAL A 264 -12.75 -11.31 -4.25
N LEU A 265 -12.09 -10.43 -3.51
CA LEU A 265 -12.72 -9.54 -2.55
C LEU A 265 -12.69 -8.11 -3.11
N VAL A 266 -13.87 -7.51 -3.20
CA VAL A 266 -14.06 -6.11 -3.59
C VAL A 266 -14.72 -5.39 -2.43
N ASN A 267 -14.16 -4.25 -2.03
CA ASN A 267 -14.72 -3.41 -0.98
C ASN A 267 -15.44 -2.22 -1.60
N ILE A 268 -16.76 -2.21 -1.50
CA ILE A 268 -17.62 -1.11 -1.99
C ILE A 268 -18.16 -0.38 -0.77
N ALA A 269 -18.01 0.94 -0.74
CA ALA A 269 -18.52 1.74 0.35
C ALA A 269 -19.43 2.85 -0.20
N ALA A 270 -20.66 2.89 0.31
CA ALA A 270 -21.71 3.79 -0.18
C ALA A 270 -22.44 4.47 0.98
N TYR A 271 -22.74 5.76 0.81
CA TYR A 271 -23.50 6.52 1.78
C TYR A 271 -24.98 6.55 1.42
N ARG A 272 -25.84 5.98 2.27
CA ARG A 272 -27.29 6.06 2.08
C ARG A 272 -27.77 7.50 2.33
N ILE A 273 -28.47 8.08 1.36
CA ILE A 273 -29.07 9.40 1.50
C ILE A 273 -30.27 9.29 2.46
N PRO A 274 -30.26 9.98 3.62
CA PRO A 274 -31.41 10.02 4.51
C PRO A 274 -32.59 10.71 3.82
N ASP A 275 -33.83 10.29 4.13
CA ASP A 275 -35.08 10.93 3.71
C ASP A 275 -35.49 10.80 2.23
N VAL A 276 -34.86 9.91 1.46
CA VAL A 276 -35.40 9.48 0.16
C VAL A 276 -36.40 8.36 0.37
N ILE A 277 -37.57 8.48 -0.30
CA ILE A 277 -38.72 7.55 -0.33
C ILE A 277 -38.30 6.12 0.05
N ASP A 278 -38.88 5.56 1.12
CA ASP A 278 -38.54 4.24 1.67
C ASP A 278 -38.56 3.10 0.63
N ASP A 279 -39.34 3.26 -0.44
CA ASP A 279 -39.47 2.29 -1.54
C ASP A 279 -38.28 2.30 -2.52
N LEU A 280 -37.44 3.35 -2.53
CA LEU A 280 -36.25 3.45 -3.39
C LEU A 280 -35.09 4.12 -2.65
N PRO A 281 -34.31 3.39 -1.85
CA PRO A 281 -33.15 3.93 -1.16
C PRO A 281 -32.08 4.36 -2.19
N LEU A 282 -31.62 5.61 -2.08
CA LEU A 282 -30.52 6.15 -2.88
C LEU A 282 -29.21 6.12 -2.11
N TYR A 283 -28.13 5.80 -2.82
CA TYR A 283 -26.78 5.69 -2.27
C TYR A 283 -25.83 6.56 -3.08
N LEU A 284 -24.93 7.26 -2.39
CA LEU A 284 -23.81 7.99 -2.98
C LEU A 284 -22.55 7.11 -2.91
N LEU A 285 -21.85 6.98 -4.04
CA LEU A 285 -20.62 6.20 -4.19
C LEU A 285 -19.41 7.13 -4.42
N GLY A 286 -18.21 6.66 -4.04
CA GLY A 286 -16.95 7.10 -4.65
C GLY A 286 -16.19 8.25 -3.99
N ASP A 287 -16.74 8.96 -3.01
CA ASP A 287 -16.08 10.14 -2.42
C ASP A 287 -15.35 9.84 -1.09
N LYS A 288 -15.72 8.77 -0.39
CA LYS A 288 -15.34 8.61 1.03
C LYS A 288 -15.07 7.17 1.49
N GLY A 289 -14.88 6.18 0.63
CA GLY A 289 -14.36 4.88 1.05
C GLY A 289 -14.30 3.82 -0.06
N GLY A 290 -13.94 2.60 0.32
CA GLY A 290 -13.91 1.47 -0.61
C GLY A 290 -12.73 1.51 -1.59
N ASP A 291 -12.72 0.54 -2.50
CA ASP A 291 -11.75 0.42 -3.58
C ASP A 291 -11.89 1.53 -4.61
N GLU A 292 -13.07 2.15 -4.71
CA GLU A 292 -13.33 3.29 -5.58
C GLU A 292 -12.42 4.46 -5.21
N THR A 293 -12.26 4.79 -3.92
CA THR A 293 -11.31 5.85 -3.50
C THR A 293 -9.85 5.51 -3.78
N LYS A 294 -9.54 4.25 -4.11
CA LYS A 294 -8.21 3.79 -4.50
C LYS A 294 -8.03 3.77 -6.02
N ALA A 295 -9.09 4.01 -6.81
CA ALA A 295 -9.06 3.99 -8.27
C ALA A 295 -7.87 4.76 -8.84
N TRP A 296 -7.57 5.95 -8.33
CA TRP A 296 -6.39 6.73 -8.73
C TRP A 296 -5.07 5.94 -8.63
N TRP A 297 -4.86 5.24 -7.50
CA TRP A 297 -3.67 4.41 -7.29
C TRP A 297 -3.69 3.17 -8.17
N ILE A 298 -4.85 2.52 -8.29
CA ILE A 298 -5.00 1.32 -9.12
C ILE A 298 -4.70 1.65 -10.59
N ILE A 299 -5.28 2.71 -11.14
CA ILE A 299 -5.03 3.19 -12.53
C ILE A 299 -3.54 3.48 -12.74
N LYS A 300 -2.93 4.22 -11.82
CA LYS A 300 -1.52 4.60 -11.91
C LYS A 300 -0.60 3.38 -11.88
N ILE A 301 -0.87 2.44 -10.98
CA ILE A 301 -0.09 1.20 -10.85
C ILE A 301 -0.33 0.28 -12.04
N ALA A 302 -1.54 0.26 -12.62
CA ALA A 302 -1.84 -0.44 -13.86
C ALA A 302 -1.13 0.17 -15.10
N GLY A 303 -0.48 1.33 -14.97
CA GLY A 303 0.20 2.02 -16.06
C GLY A 303 -0.75 2.71 -17.04
N LEU A 304 -1.98 2.99 -16.60
CA LEU A 304 -3.02 3.63 -17.40
C LEU A 304 -2.97 5.16 -17.24
N ASN A 305 -3.47 5.88 -18.26
CA ASN A 305 -3.52 7.33 -18.20
C ASN A 305 -4.71 7.79 -17.36
N ILE A 306 -4.42 8.47 -16.25
CA ILE A 306 -5.42 8.97 -15.29
C ILE A 306 -6.47 9.88 -15.97
N MET A 307 -6.08 10.64 -16.99
CA MET A 307 -6.99 11.57 -17.68
C MET A 307 -8.06 10.87 -18.51
N ASP A 308 -7.90 9.57 -18.79
CA ASP A 308 -8.91 8.79 -19.49
C ASP A 308 -10.05 8.39 -18.54
N TYR A 309 -9.79 8.31 -17.23
CA TYR A 309 -10.69 7.77 -16.20
C TYR A 309 -11.28 8.84 -15.26
N TYR A 310 -10.71 10.05 -15.25
CA TYR A 310 -11.19 11.17 -14.44
C TYR A 310 -11.54 12.37 -15.32
N TYR A 311 -12.60 13.08 -14.96
CA TYR A 311 -12.85 14.41 -15.52
C TYR A 311 -11.80 15.42 -15.04
N TRP A 312 -11.67 16.51 -15.80
CA TRP A 312 -10.77 17.61 -15.45
C TRP A 312 -11.13 18.19 -14.08
N GLY A 313 -10.25 18.01 -13.10
CA GLY A 313 -10.48 18.34 -11.69
C GLY A 313 -10.20 17.17 -10.74
N GLY A 314 -10.33 15.92 -11.21
CA GLY A 314 -10.03 14.72 -10.42
C GLY A 314 -11.11 14.34 -9.39
N ASP A 315 -12.21 15.10 -9.32
CA ASP A 315 -13.28 14.93 -8.35
C ASP A 315 -14.38 13.97 -8.81
N ALA A 316 -14.38 13.58 -10.09
CA ALA A 316 -15.38 12.69 -10.67
C ALA A 316 -14.79 11.80 -11.77
N TYR A 317 -15.36 10.60 -11.89
CA TYR A 317 -14.99 9.60 -12.90
C TYR A 317 -15.60 9.92 -14.26
N SER A 318 -14.85 9.67 -15.34
CA SER A 318 -15.32 9.81 -16.72
C SER A 318 -16.28 8.68 -17.12
N ASP A 319 -17.01 8.84 -18.22
CA ASP A 319 -17.83 7.75 -18.78
C ASP A 319 -16.98 6.51 -19.10
N HIS A 320 -15.75 6.72 -19.58
CA HIS A 320 -14.79 5.65 -19.87
C HIS A 320 -14.44 4.82 -18.63
N PHE A 321 -14.44 5.40 -17.42
CA PHE A 321 -14.23 4.61 -16.20
C PHE A 321 -15.38 3.63 -15.94
N TRP A 322 -16.61 4.02 -16.25
CA TRP A 322 -17.79 3.19 -16.04
C TRP A 322 -18.02 2.17 -17.16
N ASP A 323 -17.51 2.46 -18.36
CA ASP A 323 -17.64 1.62 -19.55
C ASP A 323 -16.46 0.64 -19.75
N ALA A 324 -15.39 0.74 -18.96
CA ALA A 324 -14.16 -0.08 -19.04
C ALA A 324 -14.35 -1.51 -18.50
#